data_AF-A0A350XQP0-F1
#
_entry.id   AF-A0A350XQP0-F1
#
_cell.length_a   1.000
_cell.length_b   1.000
_cell.length_c   1.000
_cell.angle_alpha   90.00
_cell.angle_beta   90.00
_cell.angle_gamma   90.00
#
_symmetry.space_group_name_H-M   'P 1'
#
loop_
_entity.id
_entity.type
_entity.pdbx_description
1 polymer ?
#
loop_
_entity_poly.entity_id
_entity_poly.type
_entity_poly.pdbx_seq_one_letter_code
_entity_poly.pdbx_strand_id
1 'polypeptide(L)'
;MPAATTPEPLPDMITIGDKYRPAMEITDQAEADAYFERCVEHSMVRGGLSRKDAEERERQNLGYFCGYYGRETRERVFRLYRCAHPVFGTSTPTVGDAIAAGRRMAGERPS
;
A
#
# COMPACT_ATOMS: atom_id res chain seq x y z
N MET A 1 26.75 -12.52 -16.58
CA MET A 1 25.44 -11.96 -16.20
C MET A 1 25.34 -12.10 -14.69
N PRO A 2 25.21 -11.02 -13.89
CA PRO A 2 25.04 -11.19 -12.46
C PRO A 2 23.70 -11.87 -12.21
N ALA A 3 23.71 -12.86 -11.32
CA ALA A 3 22.52 -13.58 -10.87
C ALA A 3 21.50 -12.58 -10.32
N ALA A 4 20.22 -12.76 -10.67
CA ALA A 4 19.14 -12.07 -10.00
C ALA A 4 19.18 -12.49 -8.53
N THR A 5 19.74 -11.63 -7.67
CA THR A 5 19.73 -11.80 -6.23
C THR A 5 18.27 -11.88 -5.82
N THR A 6 17.78 -13.06 -5.48
CA THR A 6 16.44 -13.23 -4.93
C THR A 6 16.39 -12.36 -3.67
N PRO A 7 15.57 -11.28 -3.64
CA PRO A 7 15.57 -10.39 -2.50
C PRO A 7 15.01 -11.15 -1.29
N GLU A 8 15.64 -10.99 -0.12
CA GLU A 8 15.32 -11.77 1.08
C GLU A 8 13.81 -11.68 1.44
N PRO A 9 13.18 -12.76 1.89
CA PRO A 9 11.77 -12.74 2.28
C PRO A 9 11.54 -11.79 3.45
N LEU A 10 10.33 -11.20 3.51
CA LEU A 10 9.96 -10.38 4.66
C LEU A 10 9.86 -11.25 5.93
N PRO A 11 10.24 -10.73 7.11
CA PRO A 11 10.09 -11.45 8.37
C PRO A 11 8.66 -11.92 8.64
N ASP A 12 8.52 -13.13 9.19
CA ASP A 12 7.23 -13.74 9.56
C ASP A 12 6.38 -12.89 10.52
N MET A 13 7.06 -12.15 11.40
CA MET A 13 6.46 -11.18 12.30
C MET A 13 7.00 -9.80 11.96
N ILE A 14 6.24 -9.07 11.16
CA ILE A 14 6.54 -7.71 10.73
C ILE A 14 5.35 -6.80 11.05
N THR A 15 5.63 -5.60 11.56
CA THR A 15 4.57 -4.61 11.76
C THR A 15 4.15 -4.01 10.43
N ILE A 16 2.92 -3.49 10.35
CA ILE A 16 2.45 -2.76 9.17
C ILE A 16 3.36 -1.56 8.85
N GLY A 17 3.86 -0.88 9.88
CA GLY A 17 4.81 0.23 9.71
C GLY A 17 6.11 -0.22 9.08
N ASP A 18 6.71 -1.30 9.57
CA ASP A 18 7.98 -1.82 9.05
C ASP A 18 7.83 -2.44 7.66
N LYS A 19 6.65 -3.02 7.36
CA LYS A 19 6.34 -3.58 6.05
C LYS A 19 6.16 -2.52 4.96
N TYR A 20 5.57 -1.36 5.28
CA TYR A 20 5.22 -0.38 4.23
C TYR A 20 6.10 0.86 4.23
N ARG A 21 6.87 1.13 5.29
CA ARG A 21 7.82 2.26 5.30
C ARG A 21 8.81 2.20 4.14
N PRO A 22 9.45 1.06 3.80
CA PRO A 22 10.37 1.02 2.67
C PRO A 22 9.70 1.39 1.34
N ALA A 23 8.45 0.97 1.13
CA ALA A 23 7.68 1.34 -0.07
C ALA A 23 7.43 2.85 -0.21
N MET A 24 7.51 3.63 0.87
CA MET A 24 7.39 5.09 0.83
C MET A 24 8.70 5.77 0.39
N GLU A 25 9.83 5.10 0.56
CA GLU A 25 11.18 5.61 0.27
C GLU A 25 11.67 5.20 -1.12
N ILE A 26 11.19 4.07 -1.65
CA ILE A 26 11.53 3.58 -2.99
C ILE A 26 11.15 4.62 -4.06
N THR A 27 12.09 4.87 -4.98
CA THR A 27 11.93 5.81 -6.10
C THR A 27 12.00 5.17 -7.48
N ASP A 28 12.54 3.96 -7.57
CA ASP A 28 12.72 3.22 -8.82
C ASP A 28 11.60 2.19 -9.06
N GLN A 29 11.23 1.98 -10.33
CA GLN A 29 10.15 1.06 -10.69
C GLN A 29 10.55 -0.41 -10.51
N ALA A 30 11.78 -0.78 -10.86
CA ALA A 30 12.22 -2.17 -10.72
C ALA A 30 12.36 -2.55 -9.24
N GLU A 31 12.86 -1.63 -8.41
CA GLU A 31 12.89 -1.80 -6.96
C GLU A 31 11.47 -1.87 -6.37
N ALA A 32 10.54 -1.03 -6.83
CA ALA A 32 9.15 -1.07 -6.38
C ALA A 32 8.46 -2.39 -6.73
N ASP A 33 8.63 -2.88 -7.97
CA ASP A 33 8.06 -4.14 -8.43
C ASP A 33 8.62 -5.32 -7.61
N ALA A 34 9.93 -5.34 -7.37
CA ALA A 34 10.57 -6.36 -6.55
C ALA A 34 10.09 -6.32 -5.09
N TYR A 35 9.94 -5.13 -4.52
CA TYR A 35 9.43 -4.98 -3.15
C TYR A 35 7.95 -5.39 -3.04
N PHE A 36 7.14 -5.02 -4.03
CA PHE A 36 5.73 -5.39 -4.08
C PHE A 36 5.55 -6.92 -4.12
N GLU A 37 6.38 -7.62 -4.90
CA GLU A 37 6.35 -9.08 -4.97
C GLU A 37 6.61 -9.70 -3.58
N ARG A 38 7.60 -9.19 -2.83
CA ARG A 38 7.86 -9.66 -1.45
C ARG A 38 6.67 -9.43 -0.53
N CYS A 39 6.00 -8.28 -0.67
CA CYS A 39 4.80 -7.97 0.11
C CYS A 39 3.65 -8.93 -0.21
N VAL A 40 3.48 -9.31 -1.48
CA VAL A 40 2.48 -10.27 -1.98
C VAL A 40 2.80 -11.66 -1.48
N GLU A 41 4.04 -12.14 -1.64
CA GLU A 41 4.50 -13.43 -1.14
C GLU A 41 4.28 -13.58 0.37
N HIS A 42 4.65 -12.56 1.14
CA HIS A 42 4.40 -12.55 2.59
C HIS A 42 2.91 -12.69 2.89
N SER A 43 2.03 -12.00 2.16
CA SER A 43 0.58 -12.08 2.36
C SER A 43 -0.03 -13.40 1.87
N MET A 44 0.58 -14.07 0.89
CA MET A 44 0.21 -15.43 0.51
C MET A 44 0.61 -16.45 1.58
N VAL A 45 1.87 -16.41 2.04
CA VAL A 45 2.42 -17.38 3.00
C VAL A 45 1.81 -17.20 4.40
N ARG A 46 1.77 -15.97 4.91
CA ARG A 46 1.30 -15.69 6.28
C ARG A 46 -0.20 -15.44 6.35
N GLY A 47 -0.78 -14.87 5.29
CA GLY A 47 -2.20 -14.56 5.22
C GLY A 47 -3.06 -15.69 4.63
N GLY A 48 -2.45 -16.71 4.01
CA GLY A 48 -3.17 -17.79 3.33
C GLY A 48 -3.99 -17.30 2.13
N LEU A 49 -3.63 -16.14 1.56
CA LEU A 49 -4.36 -15.52 0.48
C LEU A 49 -3.97 -16.11 -0.88
N SER A 50 -4.91 -16.12 -1.82
CA SER A 50 -4.57 -16.33 -3.22
C SER A 50 -3.68 -15.18 -3.70
N ARG A 51 -2.88 -15.40 -4.75
CA ARG A 51 -2.04 -14.33 -5.32
C ARG A 51 -2.87 -13.09 -5.67
N LYS A 52 -4.04 -13.29 -6.29
CA LYS A 52 -4.94 -12.20 -6.67
C LYS A 52 -5.40 -11.38 -5.47
N ASP A 53 -5.85 -12.05 -4.40
CA ASP A 53 -6.33 -11.38 -3.19
C ASP A 53 -5.18 -10.71 -2.43
N ALA A 54 -3.98 -11.31 -2.44
CA ALA A 54 -2.78 -10.72 -1.89
C ALA A 54 -2.40 -9.43 -2.64
N GLU A 55 -2.32 -9.46 -3.97
CA GLU A 55 -2.04 -8.27 -4.78
C GLU A 55 -3.05 -7.14 -4.52
N GLU A 56 -4.34 -7.47 -4.50
CA GLU A 56 -5.39 -6.49 -4.23
C GLU A 56 -5.26 -5.87 -2.84
N ARG A 57 -5.03 -6.71 -1.82
CA ARG A 57 -4.85 -6.27 -0.44
C ARG A 57 -3.60 -5.42 -0.27
N GLU A 58 -2.48 -5.79 -0.87
CA GLU A 58 -1.25 -5.00 -0.80
C GLU A 58 -1.41 -3.63 -1.46
N ARG A 59 -2.09 -3.54 -2.61
CA ARG A 59 -2.39 -2.24 -3.25
C ARG A 59 -3.29 -1.36 -2.37
N GLN A 60 -4.32 -1.94 -1.74
CA GLN A 60 -5.18 -1.19 -0.82
C GLN A 60 -4.41 -0.73 0.42
N ASN A 61 -3.56 -1.58 0.99
CA ASN A 61 -2.76 -1.25 2.16
C ASN A 61 -1.72 -0.16 1.86
N LEU A 62 -1.01 -0.26 0.73
CA LEU A 62 -0.08 0.77 0.28
C LEU A 62 -0.82 2.09 0.01
N GLY A 63 -1.97 2.02 -0.65
CA GLY A 63 -2.82 3.17 -0.93
C GLY A 63 -3.33 3.86 0.34
N TYR A 64 -3.68 3.09 1.37
CA TYR A 64 -4.07 3.61 2.68
C TYR A 64 -2.86 4.19 3.45
N PHE A 65 -1.75 3.46 3.50
CA PHE A 65 -0.57 3.83 4.26
C PHE A 65 0.11 5.10 3.73
N CYS A 66 0.18 5.28 2.41
CA CYS A 66 0.68 6.52 1.82
C CYS A 66 -0.24 7.74 2.06
N GLY A 67 -1.48 7.51 2.52
CA GLY A 67 -2.40 8.57 2.97
C GLY A 67 -1.88 9.34 4.18
N TYR A 68 -1.01 8.74 5.01
CA TYR A 68 -0.35 9.41 6.14
C TYR A 68 0.83 10.28 5.74
N TYR A 69 1.22 10.26 4.46
CA TYR A 69 2.37 11.00 3.94
C TYR A 69 1.93 12.20 3.09
N GLY A 70 2.90 13.07 2.83
CA GLY A 70 2.72 14.22 1.95
C GLY A 70 2.34 13.85 0.52
N ARG A 71 1.85 14.84 -0.22
CA ARG A 71 1.38 14.68 -1.60
C ARG A 71 2.42 14.02 -2.51
N GLU A 72 3.68 14.44 -2.43
CA GLU A 72 4.77 13.93 -3.27
C GLU A 72 4.97 12.42 -3.09
N THR A 73 5.07 11.95 -1.85
CA THR A 73 5.20 10.52 -1.53
C THR A 73 4.02 9.73 -2.07
N ARG A 74 2.80 10.27 -1.91
CA ARG A 74 1.58 9.60 -2.35
C ARG A 74 1.50 9.45 -3.87
N GLU A 75 1.79 10.52 -4.61
CA GLU A 75 1.82 10.49 -6.07
C GLU A 75 2.87 9.51 -6.59
N ARG A 76 4.04 9.45 -5.94
CA ARG A 76 5.09 8.47 -6.25
C ARG A 76 4.62 7.04 -6.01
N VAL A 77 4.03 6.76 -4.84
CA VAL A 77 3.53 5.43 -4.48
C VAL A 77 2.40 4.98 -5.42
N PHE A 78 1.45 5.85 -5.74
CA PHE A 78 0.38 5.55 -6.69
C PHE A 78 0.93 5.19 -8.07
N ARG A 79 1.95 5.91 -8.54
CA ARG A 79 2.60 5.62 -9.82
C ARG A 79 3.35 4.29 -9.79
N LEU A 80 4.20 4.08 -8.78
CA LEU A 80 5.08 2.91 -8.68
C LEU A 80 4.27 1.62 -8.47
N TYR A 81 3.31 1.63 -7.55
CA TYR A 81 2.56 0.43 -7.15
C TYR A 81 1.19 0.30 -7.83
N ARG A 82 0.87 1.22 -8.75
CA ARG A 82 -0.40 1.26 -9.50
C ARG A 82 -1.62 1.13 -8.57
N CYS A 83 -1.56 1.82 -7.45
CA CYS A 83 -2.59 1.78 -6.41
C CYS A 83 -3.26 3.15 -6.23
N ALA A 84 -4.35 3.16 -5.45
CA ALA A 84 -5.08 4.36 -5.07
C ALA A 84 -5.54 4.24 -3.62
N HIS A 85 -5.84 5.37 -2.97
CA HIS A 85 -6.34 5.34 -1.59
C HIS A 85 -7.75 4.69 -1.57
N PRO A 86 -8.00 3.67 -0.75
CA PRO A 86 -9.28 2.93 -0.79
C PRO A 86 -10.49 3.79 -0.41
N VAL A 87 -10.27 4.85 0.38
CA VAL A 87 -11.33 5.79 0.81
C VAL A 87 -11.42 7.05 -0.05
N PHE A 88 -10.31 7.50 -0.65
CA PHE A 88 -10.21 8.84 -1.27
C PHE A 88 -9.76 8.82 -2.73
N GLY A 89 -9.53 7.63 -3.30
CA GLY A 89 -9.01 7.47 -4.65
C GLY A 89 -7.62 8.10 -4.81
N THR A 90 -7.41 8.82 -5.91
CA THR A 90 -6.17 9.56 -6.19
C THR A 90 -6.19 11.00 -5.66
N SER A 91 -7.32 11.46 -5.14
CA SER A 91 -7.51 12.81 -4.63
C SER A 91 -6.71 13.04 -3.34
N THR A 92 -6.23 14.26 -3.13
CA THR A 92 -5.75 14.70 -1.81
C THR A 92 -6.95 15.27 -1.04
N PRO A 93 -7.52 14.51 -0.09
CA PRO A 93 -8.66 15.02 0.68
C PRO A 93 -8.22 16.22 1.50
N THR A 94 -9.08 17.24 1.54
CA THR A 94 -8.97 18.29 2.55
C THR A 94 -9.35 17.73 3.94
N VAL A 95 -9.08 18.50 5.00
CA VAL A 95 -9.52 18.13 6.37
C VAL A 95 -11.04 17.88 6.43
N GLY A 96 -11.83 18.66 5.68
CA GLY A 96 -13.28 18.47 5.57
C GLY A 96 -13.67 17.15 4.90
N ASP A 97 -12.95 16.76 3.84
CA ASP A 97 -13.18 15.50 3.13
C ASP A 97 -12.86 14.29 4.01
N ALA A 98 -11.83 14.39 4.85
CA ALA A 98 -11.44 13.35 5.79
C ALA A 98 -12.51 13.11 6.87
N ILE A 99 -13.05 14.18 7.45
CA ILE A 99 -14.14 14.11 8.45
C ILE A 99 -15.41 13.55 7.81
N ALA A 100 -15.77 14.01 6.61
CA ALA A 100 -16.96 13.54 5.91
C ALA A 100 -16.86 12.05 5.50
N ALA A 101 -15.68 11.58 5.08
CA ALA A 101 -15.46 10.17 4.82
C ALA A 101 -15.54 9.33 6.10
N GLY A 102 -15.01 9.82 7.22
CA GLY A 102 -15.17 9.18 8.53
C GLY A 102 -16.63 8.95 8.90
N ARG A 103 -17.51 9.95 8.69
CA ARG A 103 -18.96 9.84 8.95
C ARG A 103 -19.66 8.85 8.02
N ARG A 104 -19.29 8.82 6.73
CA ARG A 104 -19.81 7.83 5.77
C ARG A 104 -19.41 6.40 6.14
N MET A 105 -18.17 6.20 6.61
CA MET A 105 -17.70 4.90 7.08
C MET A 105 -18.36 4.48 8.41
N ALA A 106 -18.75 5.44 9.25
CA ALA A 106 -19.46 5.19 10.51
C ALA A 106 -20.95 4.84 10.33
N GLY A 107 -21.49 4.89 9.11
CA GLY A 107 -22.87 4.50 8.82
C GLY A 107 -23.93 5.53 9.22
N GLU A 108 -23.56 6.79 9.45
CA GLU A 108 -24.55 7.87 9.58
C GLU A 108 -25.21 8.10 8.21
N ARG A 109 -26.35 7.43 7.99
CA ARG A 109 -27.26 7.81 6.91
C ARG A 109 -27.82 9.20 7.23
N PRO A 110 -27.80 10.16 6.29
CA PRO A 110 -28.54 11.40 6.50
C PRO A 110 -30.02 11.05 6.68
N SER A 111 -30.58 11.53 7.79
CA SER A 111 -31.99 11.46 8.15
C SER A 111 -32.88 12.20 7.16
#